data_AF-A0A5J9VC13-F1
#
_entry.id   AF-A0A5J9VC13-F1
#
_cell.length_a   1.000
_cell.length_b   1.000
_cell.length_c   1.000
_cell.angle_alpha   90.00
_cell.angle_beta   90.00
_cell.angle_gamma   90.00
#
_symmetry.space_group_name_H-M   'P 1'
#
loop_
_entity.id
_entity.type
_entity.pdbx_description
1 polymer ?
#
loop_
_entity_poly.entity_id
_entity_poly.type
_entity_poly.pdbx_seq_one_letter_code
_entity_poly.pdbx_strand_id
1 'polypeptide(L)'
;MKRVITHNQTKEPIPFVMLSKLLMMRKEMAPSWLELLLVTQFFSTCTNHLRSSRNECNLFCIDCEEQLVAFCYYCKSRHHSTHRVIQIRRSSYHDVVRASEVEDILDISNVQTYVINGAKVVFLNERPQVRGCGASVGKALSSSSP
;
A
#
# COMPACT_ATOMS: atom_id res chain seq x y z
N MET A 1 -21.79 -6.64 34.52
CA MET A 1 -23.02 -6.67 33.69
C MET A 1 -23.19 -5.33 32.99
N LYS A 2 -23.21 -5.35 31.65
CA LYS A 2 -23.67 -4.34 30.65
C LYS A 2 -22.99 -4.73 29.32
N ARG A 3 -23.53 -5.74 28.63
CA ARG A 3 -24.38 -5.68 27.43
C ARG A 3 -23.63 -5.29 26.15
N VAL A 4 -23.35 -6.34 25.38
CA VAL A 4 -23.33 -6.50 23.91
C VAL A 4 -23.77 -5.28 23.10
N ILE A 5 -22.93 -4.89 22.14
CA ILE A 5 -23.37 -4.37 20.85
C ILE A 5 -22.68 -5.20 19.76
N THR A 6 -23.39 -6.20 19.27
CA THR A 6 -23.19 -6.77 17.93
C THR A 6 -23.67 -5.73 16.93
N HIS A 7 -22.81 -5.32 15.99
CA HIS A 7 -23.29 -4.93 14.67
C HIS A 7 -22.56 -5.76 13.62
N ASN A 8 -23.31 -6.76 13.16
CA ASN A 8 -23.04 -7.61 12.03
C ASN A 8 -22.96 -6.70 10.78
N GLN A 9 -21.83 -6.69 10.09
CA GLN A 9 -21.75 -6.24 8.70
C GLN A 9 -21.39 -7.44 7.84
N THR A 10 -22.42 -8.12 7.35
CA THR A 10 -22.38 -8.83 6.07
C THR A 10 -22.08 -7.80 4.99
N LYS A 11 -20.80 -7.65 4.63
CA LYS A 11 -20.39 -7.02 3.37
C LYS A 11 -20.07 -8.15 2.39
N GLU A 12 -20.89 -8.24 1.35
CA GLU A 12 -20.62 -8.98 0.12
C GLU A 12 -19.16 -8.79 -0.33
N PRO A 13 -18.53 -9.80 -0.96
CA PRO A 13 -17.15 -9.71 -1.42
C PRO A 13 -17.05 -8.79 -2.64
N ILE A 14 -16.96 -7.48 -2.42
CA ILE A 14 -16.67 -6.49 -3.46
C ILE A 14 -15.29 -6.84 -4.04
N PRO A 15 -15.09 -6.91 -5.37
CA PRO A 15 -13.80 -7.31 -5.93
C PRO A 15 -12.70 -6.31 -5.54
N PHE A 16 -11.81 -6.77 -4.65
CA PHE A 16 -10.71 -6.05 -4.02
C PHE A 16 -9.55 -5.83 -5.00
N VAL A 17 -9.44 -4.64 -5.60
CA VAL A 17 -8.39 -4.27 -6.54
C VAL A 17 -7.35 -3.36 -5.84
N MET A 18 -6.08 -3.75 -5.81
CA MET A 18 -4.95 -2.93 -5.31
C MET A 18 -4.34 -2.08 -6.44
N LEU A 19 -3.43 -1.13 -6.15
CA LEU A 19 -2.74 -0.32 -7.18
C LEU A 19 -2.05 -1.20 -8.24
N SER A 20 -1.41 -2.28 -7.83
CA SER A 20 -0.81 -3.26 -8.75
C SER A 20 -1.83 -3.98 -9.66
N LYS A 21 -3.04 -4.28 -9.17
CA LYS A 21 -4.11 -4.87 -10.00
C LYS A 21 -4.77 -3.86 -10.93
N LEU A 22 -4.82 -2.57 -10.54
CA LEU A 22 -5.25 -1.50 -11.44
C LEU A 22 -4.34 -1.41 -12.67
N LEU A 23 -3.02 -1.55 -12.47
CA LEU A 23 -2.04 -1.64 -13.56
C LEU A 23 -2.31 -2.85 -14.48
N MET A 24 -2.63 -4.02 -13.92
CA MET A 24 -2.93 -5.22 -14.70
C MET A 24 -4.24 -5.14 -15.48
N MET A 25 -5.24 -4.41 -14.99
CA MET A 25 -6.54 -4.25 -15.66
C MET A 25 -6.56 -3.11 -16.69
N ARG A 26 -5.70 -2.11 -16.54
CA ARG A 26 -5.60 -0.93 -17.44
C ARG A 26 -4.21 -0.77 -18.05
N LYS A 27 -3.58 -1.88 -18.46
CA LYS A 27 -2.19 -1.88 -18.94
C LYS A 27 -1.92 -0.88 -20.09
N GLU A 28 -2.92 -0.56 -20.92
CA GLU A 28 -2.80 0.43 -22.01
C GLU A 28 -3.01 1.90 -21.58
N MET A 29 -3.51 2.17 -20.37
CA MET A 29 -3.82 3.53 -19.88
C MET A 29 -3.14 3.87 -18.54
N ALA A 30 -2.31 2.98 -18.01
CA ALA A 30 -1.61 3.23 -16.77
C ALA A 30 -0.46 4.22 -17.01
N PRO A 31 -0.32 5.27 -16.18
CA PRO A 31 0.82 6.18 -16.27
C PRO A 31 2.14 5.41 -16.07
N SER A 32 3.16 5.73 -16.86
CA SER A 32 4.49 5.09 -16.77
C SER A 32 5.08 5.12 -15.36
N TRP A 33 4.91 6.25 -14.65
CA TRP A 33 5.39 6.41 -13.27
C TRP A 33 4.78 5.41 -12.28
N LEU A 34 3.60 4.86 -12.56
CA LEU A 34 2.92 3.92 -11.65
C LEU A 34 3.65 2.57 -11.62
N GLU A 35 4.12 2.08 -12.76
CA GLU A 35 4.93 0.86 -12.80
C GLU A 35 6.25 1.07 -12.06
N LEU A 36 6.91 2.22 -12.30
CA LEU A 36 8.14 2.60 -11.61
C LEU A 36 7.93 2.66 -10.09
N LEU A 37 6.83 3.25 -9.64
CA LEU A 37 6.47 3.33 -8.22
C LEU A 37 6.36 1.95 -7.57
N LEU A 38 5.76 0.97 -8.27
CA LEU A 38 5.52 -0.38 -7.73
C LEU A 38 6.79 -1.22 -7.63
N VAL A 39 7.78 -0.99 -8.51
CA VAL A 39 9.07 -1.71 -8.52
C VAL A 39 10.16 -1.00 -7.71
N THR A 40 9.97 0.28 -7.37
CA THR A 40 10.94 1.07 -6.61
C THR A 40 11.13 0.49 -5.20
N GLN A 41 12.39 0.37 -4.78
CA GLN A 41 12.72 0.00 -3.41
C GLN A 41 12.76 1.25 -2.51
N PHE A 42 12.01 1.20 -1.41
CA PHE A 42 11.93 2.28 -0.43
C PHE A 42 12.64 1.95 0.88
N PHE A 43 12.85 2.98 1.70
CA PHE A 43 13.42 2.91 3.05
C PHE A 43 14.88 2.49 3.12
N SER A 44 15.63 2.69 2.03
CA SER A 44 17.09 2.67 2.06
C SER A 44 17.64 3.96 2.69
N THR A 45 18.87 3.92 3.18
CA THR A 45 19.53 5.12 3.70
C THR A 45 20.16 5.91 2.54
N CYS A 46 19.88 7.22 2.47
CA CYS A 46 20.48 8.09 1.47
C CYS A 46 22.00 8.22 1.69
N THR A 47 22.77 7.84 0.67
CA THR A 47 24.24 7.90 0.67
C THR A 47 24.78 9.33 0.77
N ASN A 48 24.07 10.31 0.20
CA ASN A 48 24.46 11.72 0.23
C ASN A 48 24.15 12.41 1.58
N HIS A 49 23.31 11.83 2.43
CA HIS A 49 22.83 12.44 3.67
C HIS A 49 22.93 11.50 4.88
N LEU A 50 23.91 10.59 4.91
CA LEU A 50 24.08 9.55 5.93
C LEU A 50 24.02 10.03 7.40
N ARG A 51 24.47 11.27 7.67
CA ARG A 51 24.55 11.82 9.04
C ARG A 51 23.33 12.66 9.44
N SER A 52 22.29 12.73 8.61
CA SER A 52 21.11 13.55 8.85
C SER A 52 19.92 12.71 9.34
N SER A 53 19.11 13.25 10.24
CA SER A 53 17.97 12.55 10.87
C SER A 53 16.78 12.22 9.96
N ARG A 54 16.78 12.70 8.70
CA ARG A 54 15.70 12.50 7.69
C ARG A 54 16.27 12.00 6.37
N ASN A 55 17.23 11.09 6.47
CA ASN A 55 17.97 10.55 5.33
C ASN A 55 17.36 9.26 4.75
N GLU A 56 16.23 8.79 5.28
CA GLU A 56 15.51 7.66 4.73
C GLU A 56 14.92 8.00 3.35
N CYS A 57 15.16 7.12 2.37
CA CYS A 57 14.65 7.23 1.02
C CYS A 57 13.23 6.68 0.92
N ASN A 58 12.25 7.53 1.24
CA ASN A 58 10.83 7.18 1.25
C ASN A 58 9.97 8.11 0.38
N LEU A 59 10.60 8.86 -0.53
CA LEU A 59 9.94 9.75 -1.48
C LEU A 59 10.14 9.25 -2.90
N PHE A 60 9.12 9.42 -3.73
CA PHE A 60 9.11 9.08 -5.15
C PHE A 60 8.63 10.28 -5.98
N CYS A 61 9.31 10.59 -7.08
CA CYS A 61 8.97 11.74 -7.94
C CYS A 61 8.22 11.23 -9.17
N ILE A 62 7.04 11.77 -9.44
CA ILE A 62 6.25 11.34 -10.61
C ILE A 62 6.63 12.09 -11.89
N ASP A 63 7.29 13.24 -11.75
CA ASP A 63 7.71 14.07 -12.89
C ASP A 63 9.08 13.64 -13.46
N CYS A 64 9.80 12.75 -12.79
CA CYS A 64 11.11 12.28 -13.24
C CYS A 64 10.96 10.92 -13.92
N GLU A 65 10.83 10.94 -15.26
CA GLU A 65 10.55 9.74 -16.06
C GLU A 65 11.66 8.66 -15.99
N GLU A 66 12.90 9.04 -15.65
CA GLU A 66 14.04 8.12 -15.62
C GLU A 66 14.54 7.75 -14.20
N GLN A 67 13.89 8.25 -13.15
CA GLN A 67 14.38 8.08 -11.77
C GLN A 67 13.68 6.93 -11.03
N LEU A 68 14.22 5.71 -11.16
CA LEU A 68 13.77 4.50 -10.45
C LEU A 68 14.13 4.43 -8.96
N VAL A 69 14.67 5.51 -8.39
CA VAL A 69 15.30 5.47 -7.07
C VAL A 69 14.55 6.38 -6.11
N ALA A 70 14.08 5.78 -5.01
CA ALA A 70 13.54 6.54 -3.90
C ALA A 70 14.59 7.50 -3.33
N PHE A 71 14.14 8.66 -2.85
CA PHE A 71 15.04 9.69 -2.31
C PHE A 71 14.58 10.22 -0.96
N CYS A 72 15.49 10.87 -0.25
CA CYS A 72 15.21 11.42 1.07
C CYS A 72 14.70 12.87 1.01
N TYR A 73 14.25 13.39 2.15
CA TYR A 73 13.74 14.75 2.29
C TYR A 73 14.70 15.84 1.79
N TYR A 74 16.02 15.66 1.99
CA TYR A 74 17.02 16.63 1.55
C TYR A 74 17.20 16.61 0.03
N CYS A 75 17.21 15.42 -0.59
CA CYS A 75 17.21 15.29 -2.04
C CYS A 75 15.96 15.93 -2.67
N LYS A 76 14.80 15.77 -2.02
CA LYS A 76 13.58 16.49 -2.44
C LYS A 76 13.83 18.00 -2.49
N SER A 77 14.37 18.56 -1.42
CA SER A 77 14.55 20.00 -1.30
C SER A 77 15.56 20.56 -2.31
N ARG A 78 16.57 19.76 -2.69
CA ARG A 78 17.63 20.17 -3.62
C ARG A 78 17.29 19.96 -5.10
N HIS A 79 16.63 18.85 -5.44
CA HIS A 79 16.45 18.42 -6.83
C HIS A 79 14.98 18.30 -7.25
N HIS A 80 14.04 18.28 -6.31
CA HIS A 80 12.61 18.08 -6.55
C HIS A 80 11.76 19.09 -5.75
N SER A 81 12.21 20.33 -5.68
CA SER A 81 11.54 21.39 -4.92
C SER A 81 10.20 21.79 -5.56
N THR A 82 10.14 21.78 -6.89
CA THR A 82 8.97 22.11 -7.71
C THR A 82 8.25 20.88 -8.26
N HIS A 83 8.81 19.69 -8.09
CA HIS A 83 8.22 18.46 -8.62
C HIS A 83 7.15 17.90 -7.68
N ARG A 84 6.25 17.12 -8.27
CA ARG A 84 5.25 16.36 -7.58
C ARG A 84 5.83 15.05 -7.07
N VAL A 85 5.66 14.84 -5.76
CA VAL A 85 6.32 13.78 -5.02
C VAL A 85 5.30 13.06 -4.15
N ILE A 86 5.38 11.72 -4.15
CA ILE A 86 4.59 10.84 -3.30
C ILE A 86 5.46 10.41 -2.12
N GLN A 87 4.91 10.44 -0.91
CA GLN A 87 5.57 9.89 0.28
C GLN A 87 5.07 8.48 0.61
N ILE A 88 6.00 7.52 0.59
CA ILE A 88 5.76 6.14 0.98
C ILE A 88 5.93 5.98 2.49
N ARG A 89 5.05 5.18 3.09
CA ARG A 89 5.02 4.89 4.53
C ARG A 89 4.93 3.38 4.74
N ARG A 90 5.26 2.90 5.93
CA ARG A 90 5.13 1.47 6.28
C ARG A 90 3.95 1.25 7.22
N SER A 91 3.08 0.30 6.86
CA SER A 91 2.04 -0.23 7.74
C SER A 91 2.10 -1.75 7.77
N SER A 92 2.39 -2.31 8.95
CA SER A 92 2.56 -3.76 9.15
C SER A 92 3.52 -4.38 8.12
N TYR A 93 4.69 -3.76 7.93
CA TYR A 93 5.74 -4.18 6.98
C TYR A 93 5.40 -4.05 5.49
N HIS A 94 4.28 -3.42 5.15
CA HIS A 94 3.92 -3.17 3.77
C HIS A 94 3.97 -1.68 3.43
N ASP A 95 4.35 -1.40 2.19
CA ASP A 95 4.42 -0.05 1.66
C ASP A 95 3.01 0.47 1.35
N VAL A 96 2.70 1.63 1.93
CA VAL A 96 1.41 2.30 1.83
C VAL A 96 1.59 3.76 1.46
N VAL A 97 0.58 4.31 0.82
CA VAL A 97 0.46 5.72 0.48
C VAL A 97 -0.88 6.24 1.00
N ARG A 98 -0.95 7.51 1.37
CA ARG A 98 -2.24 8.14 1.73
C ARG A 98 -3.11 8.25 0.49
N ALA A 99 -4.39 7.93 0.63
CA ALA A 99 -5.33 8.02 -0.48
C ALA A 99 -5.33 9.43 -1.11
N SER A 100 -5.31 10.47 -0.28
CA SER A 100 -5.27 11.87 -0.73
C SER A 100 -4.07 12.21 -1.62
N GLU A 101 -2.90 11.62 -1.39
CA GLU A 101 -1.70 11.91 -2.22
C GLU A 101 -1.83 11.31 -3.62
N VAL A 102 -2.61 10.24 -3.77
CA VAL A 102 -2.82 9.54 -5.05
C VAL A 102 -4.09 10.00 -5.76
N GLU A 103 -5.17 10.29 -5.03
CA GLU A 103 -6.43 10.81 -5.57
C GLU A 103 -6.21 12.08 -6.40
N ASP A 104 -5.25 12.91 -6.00
CA ASP A 104 -4.93 14.15 -6.71
C ASP A 104 -4.28 13.90 -8.11
N ILE A 105 -3.77 12.69 -8.41
CA ILE A 105 -3.04 12.35 -9.66
C ILE A 105 -3.66 11.20 -10.43
N LEU A 106 -4.43 10.35 -9.78
CA LEU A 106 -4.93 9.11 -10.33
C LEU A 106 -6.32 8.84 -9.75
N ASP A 107 -7.25 8.46 -10.63
CA ASP A 107 -8.54 7.95 -10.18
C ASP A 107 -8.36 6.58 -9.51
N ILE A 108 -8.57 6.57 -8.20
CA ILE A 108 -8.50 5.39 -7.33
C ILE A 108 -9.88 4.92 -6.85
N SER A 109 -10.97 5.35 -7.49
CA SER A 109 -12.34 4.96 -7.11
C SER A 109 -12.54 3.44 -7.06
N ASN A 110 -11.79 2.70 -7.88
CA ASN A 110 -11.81 1.24 -7.96
C ASN A 110 -10.63 0.58 -7.20
N VAL A 111 -9.95 1.31 -6.32
CA VAL A 111 -8.85 0.77 -5.52
C VAL A 111 -9.29 0.60 -4.06
N GLN A 112 -8.95 -0.53 -3.46
CA GLN A 112 -9.24 -0.78 -2.05
C GLN A 112 -8.47 0.21 -1.16
N THR A 113 -9.22 1.01 -0.41
CA THR A 113 -8.68 1.88 0.65
C THR A 113 -8.92 1.27 2.03
N TYR A 114 -8.04 1.58 2.97
CA TYR A 114 -8.15 1.19 4.38
C TYR A 114 -8.05 2.42 5.26
N VAL A 115 -8.77 2.42 6.39
CA VAL A 115 -8.58 3.45 7.43
C VAL A 115 -7.65 2.89 8.49
N ILE A 116 -6.45 3.46 8.62
CA ILE A 116 -5.42 3.07 9.60
C ILE A 116 -5.07 4.31 10.43
N ASN A 117 -5.20 4.20 11.75
CA ASN A 117 -4.96 5.32 12.69
C ASN A 117 -5.70 6.61 12.27
N GLY A 118 -6.93 6.47 11.79
CA GLY A 118 -7.77 7.59 11.35
C GLY A 118 -7.44 8.15 9.95
N ALA A 119 -6.44 7.63 9.24
CA ALA A 119 -6.08 8.07 7.89
C ALA A 119 -6.49 7.03 6.82
N LYS A 120 -7.02 7.49 5.69
CA LYS A 120 -7.25 6.64 4.51
C LYS A 120 -5.92 6.35 3.79
N VAL A 121 -5.63 5.08 3.58
CA VAL A 121 -4.40 4.61 2.93
C VAL A 121 -4.69 3.55 1.87
N VAL A 122 -3.79 3.43 0.91
CA VAL A 122 -3.78 2.41 -0.14
C VAL A 122 -2.47 1.63 -0.04
N PHE A 123 -2.54 0.31 -0.19
CA PHE A 123 -1.35 -0.54 -0.31
C PHE A 123 -0.85 -0.55 -1.75
N LEU A 124 0.46 -0.40 -1.93
CA LEU A 124 1.07 -0.43 -3.26
C LEU A 124 0.96 -1.83 -3.89
N ASN A 125 1.39 -2.84 -3.14
CA ASN A 125 1.43 -4.24 -3.59
C ASN A 125 0.38 -5.11 -2.89
N GLU A 126 -0.04 -6.19 -3.56
CA GLU A 126 -0.97 -7.15 -3.00
C GLU A 126 -0.36 -7.82 -1.76
N ARG A 127 -1.09 -7.77 -0.64
CA ARG A 127 -0.82 -8.68 0.47
C ARG A 127 -1.16 -10.09 0.00
N PRO A 128 -0.35 -11.11 0.24
CA PRO A 128 -0.80 -12.50 0.15
C PRO A 128 -2.00 -12.65 1.11
N GLN A 129 -3.22 -12.51 0.60
CA GLN A 129 -4.41 -12.71 1.40
C GLN A 129 -4.48 -14.22 1.66
N VAL A 130 -4.27 -14.63 2.90
CA VAL A 130 -4.57 -16.00 3.32
C VAL A 130 -6.06 -16.18 3.05
N ARG A 131 -6.41 -16.93 1.99
CA ARG A 131 -7.80 -17.17 1.65
C ARG A 131 -8.41 -17.93 2.83
N GLY A 132 -9.22 -17.23 3.63
CA GLY A 132 -10.05 -17.86 4.64
C GLY A 132 -11.09 -18.70 3.92
N CYS A 133 -10.79 -19.97 3.70
CA CYS A 133 -11.82 -20.97 3.46
C CYS A 133 -12.67 -21.09 4.73
N GLY A 134 -13.99 -21.13 4.53
CA GLY A 134 -15.00 -21.01 5.56
C GLY A 134 -15.05 -22.15 6.58
N ALA A 135 -15.99 -21.96 7.50
CA ALA A 135 -16.15 -22.64 8.77
C ALA A 135 -16.42 -24.17 8.74
N SER A 136 -16.08 -24.76 9.88
CA SER A 136 -16.74 -25.87 10.60
C SER A 136 -16.75 -27.27 10.01
N VAL A 137 -16.03 -28.18 10.68
CA VAL A 137 -16.67 -29.30 11.40
C VAL A 137 -15.92 -29.52 12.72
N GLY A 138 -16.57 -29.20 13.83
CA GLY A 138 -16.26 -29.86 15.09
C GLY A 138 -16.98 -31.20 15.14
N LYS A 139 -16.23 -32.28 15.38
CA LYS A 139 -16.69 -33.36 16.28
C LYS A 139 -15.50 -34.23 16.70
N ALA A 140 -15.39 -34.39 18.01
CA ALA A 140 -14.53 -35.35 18.69
C ALA A 140 -14.97 -36.81 18.43
N LEU A 141 -14.18 -37.75 18.98
CA LEU A 141 -14.37 -39.21 19.15
C LEU A 141 -13.70 -40.06 18.06
N SER A 142 -13.06 -41.19 18.30
CA SER A 142 -12.49 -41.88 19.47
C SER A 142 -11.77 -43.12 18.91
N SER A 143 -10.71 -43.57 19.56
CA SER A 143 -9.91 -44.76 19.23
C SER A 143 -10.68 -46.09 19.28
N SER A 144 -10.47 -46.95 18.27
CA SER A 144 -10.45 -48.42 18.44
C SER A 144 -9.98 -49.10 17.14
N SER A 145 -8.88 -49.86 17.23
CA SER A 145 -8.33 -50.73 16.19
C SER A 145 -8.95 -52.14 16.27
N PRO A 146 -9.00 -52.90 15.17
CA PRO A 146 -9.11 -54.37 15.24
C PRO A 146 -7.79 -55.04 15.63
#